data_AF-A0A951ECE5-F1
#
_entry.id   AF-A0A951ECE5-F1
#
_cell.length_a   1.000
_cell.length_b   1.000
_cell.length_c   1.000
_cell.angle_alpha   90.00
_cell.angle_beta   90.00
_cell.angle_gamma   90.00
#
_symmetry.space_group_name_H-M   'P 1'
#
loop_
_entity.id
_entity.type
_entity.pdbx_description
1 polymer ?
#
loop_
_entity_poly.entity_id
_entity_poly.type
_entity_poly.pdbx_seq_one_letter_code
_entity_poly.pdbx_strand_id
1 'polypeptide(L)'
;AYLSTALHAVGTIALGAGIFLTGQIFNLQEHWPSGVMLWALGALLGWLLLRDWPHAGLFALLGPAWLISEWADATQWYAGSDQAPSVFVLALAITYFSCITETRRDLTAKALLWIGGICLLPAYLITTFIGGEAHGTHQNWLPRPYSILGWAAALLLPLAFSWWMRKRIDTATLTSLAWCLAVFLFPFGRDYPPRPHPMLHGLAAFLVGLIGAIGLIVWGMREHIKSRVNMGMALLVVVITIFYFSGFMDKLGRSASLMLFGVLFLIGGYYAEVTRKRLIARLNREVTP
;
A
#
# COMPACT_ATOMS: atom_id res chain seq x y z
N ALA A 1 -22.30 -12.91 -20.85
CA ALA A 1 -21.22 -13.12 -19.87
C ALA A 1 -21.11 -11.94 -18.89
N TYR A 2 -20.76 -10.73 -19.35
CA TYR A 2 -20.53 -9.58 -18.45
C TYR A 2 -21.71 -9.17 -17.56
N LEU A 3 -22.95 -9.27 -18.06
CA LEU A 3 -24.14 -8.97 -17.27
C LEU A 3 -24.30 -9.91 -16.06
N SER A 4 -24.09 -11.22 -16.24
CA SER A 4 -24.17 -12.20 -15.14
C SER A 4 -23.06 -11.97 -14.11
N THR A 5 -21.83 -11.73 -14.56
CA THR A 5 -20.70 -11.36 -13.68
C THR A 5 -21.01 -10.08 -12.88
N ALA A 6 -21.60 -9.07 -13.52
CA ALA A 6 -22.00 -7.84 -12.85
C ALA A 6 -23.09 -8.09 -11.80
N LEU A 7 -24.12 -8.87 -12.13
CA LEU A 7 -25.21 -9.20 -11.19
C LEU A 7 -24.69 -9.97 -9.97
N HIS A 8 -23.77 -10.93 -10.14
CA HIS A 8 -23.18 -11.64 -9.02
C HIS A 8 -22.32 -10.71 -8.14
N ALA A 9 -21.54 -9.81 -8.76
CA ALA A 9 -20.76 -8.82 -8.03
C ALA A 9 -21.66 -7.86 -7.22
N VAL A 10 -22.75 -7.38 -7.83
CA VAL A 10 -23.78 -6.57 -7.15
C VAL A 10 -24.41 -7.35 -6.01
N GLY A 11 -24.72 -8.63 -6.20
CA GLY A 11 -25.21 -9.51 -5.14
C GLY A 11 -24.27 -9.59 -3.93
N THR A 12 -22.95 -9.70 -4.17
CA THR A 12 -21.96 -9.72 -3.09
C THR A 12 -21.80 -8.35 -2.41
N ILE A 13 -21.95 -7.24 -3.14
CA ILE A 13 -21.97 -5.90 -2.54
C ILE A 13 -23.23 -5.73 -1.67
N ALA A 14 -24.39 -6.16 -2.18
CA ALA A 14 -25.65 -6.12 -1.47
C ALA A 14 -25.65 -7.02 -0.22
N LEU A 15 -24.95 -8.15 -0.26
CA LEU A 15 -24.73 -9.00 0.92
C LEU A 15 -24.06 -8.22 2.05
N GLY A 16 -23.01 -7.45 1.77
CA GLY A 16 -22.36 -6.59 2.76
C GLY A 16 -23.33 -5.55 3.34
N ALA A 17 -24.07 -4.85 2.48
CA ALA A 17 -25.09 -3.90 2.92
C ALA A 17 -26.16 -4.57 3.81
N GLY A 18 -26.60 -5.78 3.45
CA GLY A 18 -27.54 -6.57 4.24
C GLY A 18 -26.99 -6.93 5.62
N ILE A 19 -25.75 -7.40 5.72
CA ILE A 19 -25.09 -7.75 7.00
C ILE A 19 -25.08 -6.55 7.94
N PHE A 20 -24.61 -5.39 7.48
CA PHE A 20 -24.54 -4.20 8.34
C PHE A 20 -25.92 -3.61 8.66
N LEU A 21 -26.86 -3.64 7.72
CA LEU A 21 -28.23 -3.18 7.97
C LEU A 21 -28.94 -4.08 8.99
N THR A 22 -28.76 -5.40 8.92
CA THR A 22 -29.25 -6.33 9.95
C THR A 22 -28.66 -6.01 11.31
N GLY A 23 -27.35 -5.75 11.40
CA GLY A 23 -26.71 -5.30 12.64
C GLY A 23 -27.36 -4.03 13.21
N GLN A 24 -27.69 -3.06 12.36
CA GLN A 24 -28.39 -1.83 12.77
C GLN A 24 -29.83 -2.07 13.23
N ILE A 25 -30.64 -2.81 12.46
CA ILE A 25 -32.06 -3.04 12.76
C ILE A 25 -32.24 -3.79 14.07
N PHE A 26 -31.41 -4.78 14.34
CA PHE A 26 -31.48 -5.60 15.54
C PHE A 26 -30.60 -5.09 16.68
N ASN A 27 -29.96 -3.92 16.52
CA ASN A 27 -29.07 -3.32 17.51
C ASN A 27 -28.03 -4.31 18.05
N LEU A 28 -27.43 -5.11 17.15
CA LEU A 28 -26.39 -6.06 17.53
C LEU A 28 -25.12 -5.27 17.89
N GLN A 29 -24.85 -5.16 19.20
CA GLN A 29 -23.60 -4.62 19.78
C GLN A 29 -22.46 -5.64 19.66
N GLU A 30 -22.33 -6.27 18.49
CA GLU A 30 -21.37 -7.35 18.27
C GLU A 30 -20.11 -6.83 17.61
N HIS A 31 -19.00 -7.49 17.94
CA HIS A 31 -17.66 -7.33 17.37
C HIS A 31 -17.71 -6.94 15.89
N TRP A 32 -17.53 -5.65 15.59
CA TRP A 32 -17.71 -5.10 14.24
C TRP A 32 -16.84 -5.78 13.16
N PRO A 33 -15.61 -6.30 13.45
CA PRO A 33 -14.83 -7.07 12.49
C PRO A 33 -15.56 -8.30 11.95
N SER A 34 -16.47 -8.90 12.73
CA SER A 34 -17.28 -10.05 12.30
C SER A 34 -18.15 -9.74 11.09
N GLY A 35 -18.68 -8.52 10.97
CA GLY A 35 -19.44 -8.10 9.79
C GLY A 35 -18.59 -8.07 8.53
N VAL A 36 -17.36 -7.52 8.64
CA VAL A 36 -16.39 -7.51 7.54
C VAL A 36 -15.93 -8.93 7.19
N MET A 37 -15.73 -9.78 8.20
CA MET A 37 -15.39 -11.20 8.03
C MET A 37 -16.44 -11.94 7.20
N LEU A 38 -17.72 -11.82 7.57
CA LEU A 38 -18.82 -12.46 6.86
C LEU A 38 -18.92 -11.97 5.42
N TRP A 39 -18.69 -10.67 5.20
CA TRP A 39 -18.66 -10.11 3.85
C TRP A 39 -17.47 -10.64 3.02
N ALA A 40 -16.27 -10.69 3.62
CA ALA A 40 -15.10 -11.27 3.00
C ALA A 40 -15.32 -12.76 2.66
N LEU A 41 -15.95 -13.52 3.55
CA LEU A 41 -16.29 -14.92 3.33
C LEU A 41 -17.28 -15.08 2.17
N GLY A 42 -18.30 -14.21 2.08
CA GLY A 42 -19.20 -14.16 0.92
C GLY A 42 -18.46 -13.93 -0.40
N ALA A 43 -17.53 -12.97 -0.42
CA ALA A 43 -16.69 -12.72 -1.60
C ALA A 43 -15.77 -13.92 -1.92
N LEU A 44 -15.19 -14.57 -0.91
CA LEU A 44 -14.36 -15.76 -1.10
C LEU A 44 -15.15 -16.92 -1.68
N LEU A 45 -16.33 -17.22 -1.13
CA LEU A 45 -17.19 -18.29 -1.62
C LEU A 45 -17.67 -18.01 -3.05
N GLY A 46 -18.08 -16.77 -3.34
CA GLY A 46 -18.42 -16.34 -4.69
C GLY A 46 -17.26 -16.54 -5.66
N TRP A 47 -16.03 -16.23 -5.24
CA TRP A 47 -14.85 -16.46 -6.06
C TRP A 47 -14.53 -17.94 -6.24
N LEU A 48 -14.63 -18.77 -5.21
CA LEU A 48 -14.37 -20.21 -5.31
C LEU A 48 -15.35 -20.91 -6.24
N LEU A 49 -16.62 -20.47 -6.24
CA LEU A 49 -17.69 -21.02 -7.06
C LEU A 49 -17.66 -20.51 -8.51
N LEU A 50 -17.53 -19.19 -8.71
CA LEU A 50 -17.70 -18.53 -10.01
C LEU A 50 -16.36 -18.26 -10.72
N ARG A 51 -15.25 -18.23 -9.98
CA ARG A 51 -13.88 -18.00 -10.48
C ARG A 51 -13.72 -16.72 -11.29
N ASP A 52 -14.51 -15.70 -10.99
CA ASP A 52 -14.53 -14.42 -11.68
C ASP A 52 -13.72 -13.33 -10.95
N TRP A 53 -13.34 -12.30 -11.71
CA TRP A 53 -12.47 -11.24 -11.20
C TRP A 53 -13.11 -10.32 -10.14
N PRO A 54 -14.44 -10.02 -10.15
CA PRO A 54 -15.00 -9.11 -9.15
C PRO A 54 -14.95 -9.68 -7.74
N HIS A 55 -15.29 -10.97 -7.56
CA HIS A 55 -15.24 -11.61 -6.24
C HIS A 55 -13.79 -11.75 -5.75
N ALA A 56 -12.85 -12.03 -6.65
CA ALA A 56 -11.43 -12.00 -6.32
C ALA A 56 -10.97 -10.61 -5.84
N GLY A 57 -11.40 -9.55 -6.53
CA GLY A 57 -11.10 -8.16 -6.16
C GLY A 57 -11.75 -7.74 -4.85
N LEU A 58 -13.01 -8.11 -4.63
CA LEU A 58 -13.73 -7.86 -3.38
C LEU A 58 -13.06 -8.57 -2.21
N PHE A 59 -12.69 -9.85 -2.37
CA PHE A 59 -11.97 -10.57 -1.32
C PHE A 59 -10.58 -9.97 -1.05
N ALA A 60 -9.88 -9.51 -2.10
CA ALA A 60 -8.59 -8.82 -1.95
C ALA A 60 -8.69 -7.49 -1.19
N LEU A 61 -9.87 -6.86 -1.14
CA LEU A 61 -10.12 -5.68 -0.31
C LEU A 61 -10.62 -6.07 1.09
N LEU A 62 -11.62 -6.94 1.15
CA LEU A 62 -12.34 -7.27 2.39
C LEU A 62 -11.54 -8.18 3.32
N GLY A 63 -10.77 -9.13 2.79
CA GLY A 63 -9.93 -10.01 3.61
C GLY A 63 -8.91 -9.24 4.44
N PRO A 64 -8.08 -8.38 3.83
CA PRO A 64 -7.17 -7.51 4.57
C PRO A 64 -7.90 -6.52 5.48
N ALA A 65 -9.02 -5.95 5.03
CA ALA A 65 -9.82 -5.04 5.86
C ALA A 65 -10.31 -5.73 7.14
N TRP A 66 -10.80 -6.98 7.03
CA TRP A 66 -11.18 -7.79 8.19
C TRP A 66 -10.00 -8.01 9.14
N LEU A 67 -8.85 -8.48 8.63
CA LEU A 67 -7.68 -8.74 9.48
C LEU A 67 -7.20 -7.48 10.22
N ILE A 68 -7.19 -6.33 9.54
CA ILE A 68 -6.82 -5.05 10.14
C ILE A 68 -7.85 -4.63 11.18
N SER A 69 -9.14 -4.82 10.91
CA SER A 69 -10.21 -4.51 11.88
C SER A 69 -10.15 -5.37 13.13
N GLU A 70 -9.91 -6.67 12.97
CA GLU A 70 -9.76 -7.63 14.06
C GLU A 70 -8.56 -7.26 14.94
N TRP A 71 -7.45 -6.94 14.29
CA TRP A 71 -6.25 -6.49 14.97
C TRP A 71 -6.47 -5.17 15.71
N ALA A 72 -7.09 -4.18 15.06
CA ALA A 72 -7.35 -2.88 15.65
C ALA A 72 -8.21 -3.01 16.91
N ASP A 73 -9.27 -3.81 16.88
CA ASP A 73 -10.12 -4.03 18.05
C ASP A 73 -9.39 -4.78 19.18
N ALA A 74 -8.66 -5.85 18.84
CA ALA A 74 -7.88 -6.64 19.79
C ALA A 74 -6.73 -5.85 20.45
N THR A 75 -6.24 -4.80 19.79
CA THR A 75 -5.05 -4.05 20.22
C THR A 75 -5.31 -2.56 20.47
N GLN A 76 -6.57 -2.14 20.52
CA GLN A 76 -7.00 -0.74 20.64
C GLN A 76 -6.46 0.00 21.87
N TRP A 77 -6.03 -0.74 22.90
CA TRP A 77 -5.51 -0.18 24.15
C TRP A 77 -3.98 -0.15 24.25
N TYR A 78 -3.27 -0.50 23.17
CA TYR A 78 -1.81 -0.63 23.17
C TYR A 78 -1.15 0.35 22.22
N ALA A 79 -0.05 0.95 22.68
CA ALA A 79 0.82 1.76 21.84
C ALA A 79 1.57 0.89 20.81
N GLY A 80 1.71 1.42 19.59
CA GLY A 80 2.41 0.76 18.48
C GLY A 80 1.63 -0.38 17.81
N SER A 81 0.34 -0.50 18.09
CA SER A 81 -0.55 -1.48 17.45
C SER A 81 -0.70 -1.25 15.94
N ASP A 82 -0.60 -0.03 15.46
CA ASP A 82 -0.75 0.38 14.07
C ASP A 82 0.48 0.09 13.17
N GLN A 83 1.65 -0.16 13.78
CA GLN A 83 2.91 -0.35 13.08
C GLN A 83 2.89 -1.55 12.13
N ALA A 84 2.60 -2.75 12.65
CA ALA A 84 2.56 -3.96 11.83
C ALA A 84 1.48 -3.92 10.74
N PRO A 85 0.23 -3.47 11.00
CA PRO A 85 -0.78 -3.25 9.97
C PRO A 85 -0.34 -2.28 8.86
N SER A 86 0.36 -1.19 9.18
CA SER A 86 0.82 -0.24 8.16
C SER A 86 1.79 -0.89 7.15
N VAL A 87 2.78 -1.65 7.66
CA VAL A 87 3.73 -2.41 6.84
C VAL A 87 3.02 -3.51 6.06
N PHE A 88 2.07 -4.22 6.69
CA PHE A 88 1.25 -5.23 6.03
C PHE A 88 0.54 -4.66 4.80
N VAL A 89 -0.15 -3.52 4.95
CA VAL A 89 -0.89 -2.88 3.86
C VAL A 89 0.04 -2.44 2.74
N LEU A 90 1.19 -1.84 3.06
CA LEU A 90 2.18 -1.42 2.06
C LEU A 90 2.75 -2.61 1.30
N ALA A 91 3.17 -3.67 2.01
CA ALA A 91 3.68 -4.89 1.41
C ALA A 91 2.63 -5.60 0.54
N LEU A 92 1.38 -5.64 1.00
CA LEU A 92 0.27 -6.23 0.26
C LEU A 92 -0.07 -5.42 -1.00
N ALA A 93 -0.07 -4.09 -0.91
CA ALA A 93 -0.29 -3.20 -2.05
C ALA A 93 0.74 -3.43 -3.16
N ILE A 94 2.04 -3.53 -2.81
CA ILE A 94 3.09 -3.85 -3.79
C ILE A 94 2.89 -5.26 -4.35
N THR A 95 2.52 -6.22 -3.51
CA THR A 95 2.29 -7.61 -3.93
C THR A 95 1.13 -7.69 -4.94
N TYR A 96 0.02 -7.01 -4.69
CA TYR A 96 -1.11 -6.91 -5.62
C TYR A 96 -0.71 -6.19 -6.91
N PHE A 97 0.04 -5.09 -6.79
CA PHE A 97 0.58 -4.35 -7.91
C PHE A 97 1.53 -5.19 -8.80
N SER A 98 2.17 -6.20 -8.22
CA SER A 98 3.08 -7.10 -8.91
C SER A 98 2.42 -8.30 -9.60
N CYS A 99 1.10 -8.49 -9.44
CA CYS A 99 0.40 -9.65 -9.99
C CYS A 99 0.36 -9.71 -11.53
N ILE A 100 0.51 -8.56 -12.21
CA ILE A 100 0.72 -8.57 -13.67
C ILE A 100 2.19 -8.87 -13.97
N THR A 101 2.39 -9.87 -14.83
CA THR A 101 3.69 -10.22 -15.41
C THR A 101 3.58 -10.23 -16.94
N GLU A 102 4.68 -10.45 -17.65
CA GLU A 102 4.65 -10.65 -19.11
C GLU A 102 3.77 -11.84 -19.51
N THR A 103 3.80 -12.91 -18.70
CA THR A 103 3.10 -14.17 -18.96
C THR A 103 1.67 -14.21 -18.44
N ARG A 104 1.29 -13.32 -17.50
CA ARG A 104 -0.03 -13.31 -16.87
C ARG A 104 -0.69 -11.93 -16.93
N ARG A 105 -1.77 -11.81 -17.71
CA ARG A 105 -2.54 -10.57 -17.94
C ARG A 105 -4.06 -10.77 -17.87
N ASP A 106 -4.52 -11.73 -17.06
CA ASP A 106 -5.93 -12.01 -16.80
C ASP A 106 -6.64 -10.84 -16.09
N LEU A 107 -7.99 -10.83 -16.13
CA LEU A 107 -8.79 -9.77 -15.53
C LEU A 107 -8.57 -9.68 -14.00
N THR A 108 -8.34 -10.81 -13.33
CA THR A 108 -8.04 -10.84 -11.89
C THR A 108 -6.70 -10.18 -11.58
N ALA A 109 -5.64 -10.47 -12.34
CA ALA A 109 -4.36 -9.79 -12.17
C ALA A 109 -4.47 -8.28 -12.47
N LYS A 110 -5.31 -7.88 -13.45
CA LYS A 110 -5.61 -6.46 -13.69
C LYS A 110 -6.34 -5.79 -12.53
N ALA A 111 -7.33 -6.45 -11.95
CA ALA A 111 -8.04 -5.93 -10.78
C ALA A 111 -7.09 -5.73 -9.60
N LEU A 112 -6.24 -6.73 -9.31
CA LEU A 112 -5.22 -6.65 -8.26
C LEU A 112 -4.18 -5.57 -8.56
N LEU A 113 -3.75 -5.41 -9.82
CA LEU A 113 -2.86 -4.32 -10.21
C LEU A 113 -3.47 -2.96 -9.84
N TRP A 114 -4.74 -2.74 -10.16
CA TRP A 114 -5.42 -1.47 -9.87
C TRP A 114 -5.60 -1.25 -8.38
N ILE A 115 -6.06 -2.27 -7.64
CA ILE A 115 -6.21 -2.19 -6.18
C ILE A 115 -4.85 -1.86 -5.54
N GLY A 116 -3.82 -2.66 -5.85
CA GLY A 116 -2.48 -2.43 -5.32
C GLY A 116 -1.91 -1.07 -5.71
N GLY A 117 -2.11 -0.65 -6.96
CA GLY A 117 -1.63 0.64 -7.45
C GLY A 117 -2.31 1.84 -6.77
N ILE A 118 -3.63 1.79 -6.58
CA ILE A 118 -4.39 2.84 -5.87
C ILE A 118 -3.97 2.87 -4.39
N CYS A 119 -3.77 1.72 -3.77
CA CYS A 119 -3.41 1.63 -2.35
C CYS A 119 -1.94 1.95 -2.06
N LEU A 120 -1.03 1.83 -3.03
CA LEU A 120 0.42 1.93 -2.80
C LEU A 120 0.83 3.29 -2.23
N LEU A 121 0.39 4.39 -2.85
CA LEU A 121 0.78 5.73 -2.40
C LEU A 121 0.18 6.08 -1.02
N PRO A 122 -1.13 5.88 -0.76
CA PRO A 122 -1.68 6.04 0.59
C PRO A 122 -0.97 5.17 1.63
N ALA A 123 -0.72 3.89 1.32
CA ALA A 123 -0.04 2.98 2.25
C ALA A 123 1.40 3.42 2.55
N TYR A 124 2.12 3.92 1.54
CA TYR A 124 3.46 4.48 1.72
C TYR A 124 3.42 5.69 2.65
N LEU A 125 2.51 6.63 2.42
CA LEU A 125 2.34 7.82 3.26
C LEU A 125 2.01 7.43 4.71
N ILE A 126 1.01 6.56 4.89
CA ILE A 126 0.59 6.07 6.19
C ILE A 126 1.78 5.45 6.94
N THR A 127 2.49 4.50 6.32
CA THR A 127 3.66 3.85 6.95
C THR A 127 4.76 4.85 7.28
N THR A 128 4.96 5.82 6.40
CA THR A 128 5.98 6.86 6.55
C THR A 128 5.70 7.79 7.72
N PHE A 129 4.44 8.13 8.00
CA PHE A 129 4.07 9.10 9.04
C PHE A 129 3.60 8.47 10.35
N ILE A 130 3.03 7.25 10.32
CA ILE A 130 2.58 6.52 11.52
C ILE A 130 3.72 6.33 12.53
N GLY A 131 4.94 6.08 12.06
CA GLY A 131 6.11 5.92 12.94
C GLY A 131 6.44 7.15 13.79
N GLY A 132 5.89 8.33 13.46
CA GLY A 132 6.07 9.57 14.22
C GLY A 132 5.04 9.83 15.32
N GLU A 133 3.89 9.15 15.32
CA GLU A 133 2.80 9.38 16.30
C GLU A 133 2.80 8.34 17.44
N ALA A 134 3.96 7.80 17.77
CA ALA A 134 4.11 7.10 19.03
C ALA A 134 3.96 8.13 20.16
N HIS A 135 3.08 7.84 21.12
CA HIS A 135 2.95 8.44 22.46
C HIS A 135 1.89 9.53 22.64
N GLY A 136 0.73 9.11 23.17
CA GLY A 136 -0.15 10.04 23.86
C GLY A 136 -1.31 9.38 24.61
N THR A 137 -1.98 8.39 24.01
CA THR A 137 -3.26 7.91 24.55
C THR A 137 -3.17 6.66 25.42
N HIS A 138 -2.20 5.78 25.15
CA HIS A 138 -2.13 4.48 25.83
C HIS A 138 -0.81 4.30 26.58
N GLN A 139 -0.90 3.98 27.87
CA GLN A 139 0.26 3.79 28.76
C GLN A 139 0.95 2.43 28.55
N ASN A 140 0.27 1.47 27.93
CA ASN A 140 0.77 0.10 27.79
C ASN A 140 1.30 -0.17 26.39
N TRP A 141 2.51 -0.73 26.33
CA TRP A 141 3.08 -1.26 25.10
C TRP A 141 2.42 -2.57 24.69
N LEU A 142 2.37 -2.82 23.39
CA LEU A 142 1.83 -4.06 22.84
C LEU A 142 2.58 -5.28 23.42
N PRO A 143 1.87 -6.28 23.98
CA PRO A 143 2.52 -7.46 24.53
C PRO A 143 3.32 -8.20 23.45
N ARG A 144 4.47 -8.77 23.84
CA ARG A 144 5.36 -9.53 22.93
C ARG A 144 4.65 -10.55 22.03
N PRO A 145 3.71 -11.40 22.52
CA PRO A 145 3.05 -12.36 21.64
C PRO A 145 2.22 -11.68 20.54
N TYR A 146 1.50 -10.60 20.86
CA TYR A 146 0.78 -9.82 19.85
C TYR A 146 1.78 -9.23 18.85
N SER A 147 2.84 -8.57 19.32
CA SER A 147 3.87 -8.01 18.44
C SER A 147 4.44 -9.05 17.45
N ILE A 148 4.81 -10.23 17.94
CA ILE A 148 5.31 -11.33 17.10
C ILE A 148 4.26 -11.76 16.08
N LEU A 149 3.00 -11.93 16.49
CA LEU A 149 1.91 -12.32 15.59
C LEU A 149 1.65 -11.27 14.51
N GLY A 150 1.58 -9.99 14.88
CA GLY A 150 1.35 -8.88 13.96
C GLY A 150 2.46 -8.77 12.91
N TRP A 151 3.73 -8.81 13.34
CA TRP A 151 4.86 -8.76 12.42
C TRP A 151 4.98 -10.02 11.55
N ALA A 152 4.71 -11.21 12.12
CA ALA A 152 4.67 -12.44 11.35
C ALA A 152 3.58 -12.38 10.27
N ALA A 153 2.37 -11.93 10.62
CA ALA A 153 1.29 -11.76 9.64
C ALA A 153 1.64 -10.72 8.57
N ALA A 154 2.21 -9.57 8.97
CA ALA A 154 2.57 -8.48 8.06
C ALA A 154 3.58 -8.90 6.98
N LEU A 155 4.50 -9.81 7.31
CA LEU A 155 5.54 -10.27 6.40
C LEU A 155 5.15 -11.56 5.65
N LEU A 156 4.58 -12.53 6.36
CA LEU A 156 4.30 -13.85 5.80
C LEU A 156 3.05 -13.86 4.92
N LEU A 157 2.01 -13.07 5.22
CA LEU A 157 0.78 -13.08 4.40
C LEU A 157 1.00 -12.54 2.98
N PRO A 158 1.68 -11.39 2.77
CA PRO A 158 2.01 -10.94 1.41
C PRO A 158 2.92 -11.93 0.67
N LEU A 159 3.87 -12.56 1.36
CA LEU A 159 4.73 -13.60 0.78
C LEU A 159 3.94 -14.84 0.36
N ALA A 160 3.06 -15.33 1.23
CA ALA A 160 2.21 -16.48 0.96
C ALA A 160 1.27 -16.19 -0.22
N PHE A 161 0.69 -14.98 -0.27
CA PHE A 161 -0.14 -14.55 -1.39
C PHE A 161 0.67 -14.48 -2.70
N SER A 162 1.86 -13.90 -2.65
CA SER A 162 2.79 -13.86 -3.79
C SER A 162 3.09 -15.26 -4.31
N TRP A 163 3.46 -16.19 -3.41
CA TRP A 163 3.74 -17.57 -3.77
C TRP A 163 2.50 -18.26 -4.34
N TRP A 164 1.32 -18.05 -3.76
CA TRP A 164 0.10 -18.67 -4.24
C TRP A 164 -0.27 -18.23 -5.66
N MET A 165 -0.10 -16.93 -5.97
CA MET A 165 -0.41 -16.34 -7.27
C MET A 165 0.65 -16.58 -8.35
N ARG A 166 1.95 -16.59 -7.97
CA ARG A 166 3.07 -16.71 -8.91
C ARG A 166 3.79 -18.06 -8.88
N LYS A 167 3.43 -18.94 -7.93
CA LYS A 167 4.09 -20.23 -7.62
C LYS A 167 5.59 -20.12 -7.32
N ARG A 168 6.07 -18.91 -7.04
CA ARG A 168 7.47 -18.58 -6.74
C ARG A 168 7.51 -17.32 -5.89
N ILE A 169 8.50 -17.26 -5.00
CA ILE A 169 8.92 -16.02 -4.34
C ILE A 169 10.12 -15.51 -5.14
N ASP A 170 9.93 -14.39 -5.83
CA ASP A 170 11.00 -13.77 -6.60
C ASP A 170 11.82 -12.80 -5.75
N THR A 171 13.02 -12.47 -6.23
CA THR A 171 13.89 -11.50 -5.55
C THR A 171 13.24 -10.14 -5.45
N ALA A 172 12.40 -9.74 -6.41
CA ALA A 172 11.68 -8.48 -6.40
C ALA A 172 10.70 -8.37 -5.22
N THR A 173 10.00 -9.45 -4.87
CA THR A 173 9.10 -9.49 -3.71
C THR A 173 9.89 -9.37 -2.40
N LEU A 174 11.00 -10.10 -2.28
CA LEU A 174 11.86 -10.03 -1.10
C LEU A 174 12.46 -8.64 -0.92
N THR A 175 12.95 -8.02 -2.00
CA THR A 175 13.48 -6.65 -1.95
C THR A 175 12.39 -5.63 -1.64
N SER A 176 11.16 -5.83 -2.12
CA SER A 176 10.03 -4.95 -1.83
C SER A 176 9.64 -5.02 -0.35
N LEU A 177 9.62 -6.21 0.25
CA LEU A 177 9.37 -6.38 1.69
C LEU A 177 10.46 -5.75 2.55
N ALA A 178 11.73 -5.96 2.18
CA ALA A 178 12.85 -5.32 2.84
C ALA A 178 12.74 -3.77 2.76
N TRP A 179 12.27 -3.25 1.63
CA TRP A 179 11.98 -1.84 1.48
C TRP A 179 10.81 -1.37 2.35
N CYS A 180 9.70 -2.11 2.44
CA CYS A 180 8.59 -1.77 3.34
C CYS A 180 9.05 -1.67 4.80
N LEU A 181 9.92 -2.60 5.23
CA LEU A 181 10.54 -2.54 6.55
C LEU A 181 11.46 -1.32 6.71
N ALA A 182 12.25 -0.98 5.69
CA ALA A 182 13.07 0.22 5.71
C ALA A 182 12.24 1.50 5.83
N VAL A 183 11.10 1.60 5.12
CA VAL A 183 10.18 2.75 5.23
C VAL A 183 9.68 2.91 6.67
N PHE A 184 9.32 1.80 7.31
CA PHE A 184 8.90 1.81 8.71
C PHE A 184 10.02 2.19 9.68
N LEU A 185 11.26 1.70 9.48
CA LEU A 185 12.39 1.99 10.36
C LEU A 185 12.88 3.45 10.27
N PHE A 186 12.61 4.10 9.13
CA PHE A 186 12.97 5.49 8.85
C PHE A 186 11.73 6.34 8.52
N PRO A 187 10.81 6.55 9.50
CA PRO A 187 9.61 7.35 9.27
C PRO A 187 9.95 8.85 9.15
N PHE A 188 9.11 9.60 8.45
CA PHE A 188 9.10 11.06 8.50
C PHE A 188 8.22 11.51 9.68
N GLY A 189 8.78 12.24 10.64
CA GLY A 189 8.02 12.77 11.76
C GLY A 189 8.88 13.22 12.93
N ARG A 190 8.28 13.94 13.89
CA ARG A 190 8.95 14.26 15.16
C ARG A 190 8.83 13.06 16.09
N ASP A 191 9.93 12.38 16.32
CA ASP A 191 10.00 11.40 17.38
C ASP A 191 9.83 12.06 18.75
N TYR A 192 8.96 11.49 19.58
CA TYR A 192 8.96 11.70 21.02
C TYR A 192 9.31 10.36 21.71
N PRO A 193 10.34 10.30 22.59
CA PRO A 193 11.29 11.37 22.86
C PRO A 193 12.17 11.71 21.64
N PRO A 194 12.73 12.94 21.58
CA PRO A 194 13.55 13.39 20.46
C PRO A 194 14.71 12.43 20.19
N ARG A 195 14.81 11.90 18.97
CA ARG A 195 15.98 11.11 18.56
C ARG A 195 17.24 11.97 18.55
N PRO A 196 18.43 11.40 18.86
CA PRO A 196 19.67 12.17 19.01
C PRO A 196 20.11 12.96 17.76
N HIS A 197 19.58 12.70 16.55
CA HIS A 197 19.88 13.49 15.35
C HIS A 197 18.68 13.57 14.38
N PRO A 198 17.73 14.50 14.57
CA PRO A 198 16.49 14.56 13.78
C PRO A 198 16.73 14.83 12.29
N MET A 199 17.78 15.57 11.92
CA MET A 199 18.11 15.84 10.51
C MET A 199 18.59 14.59 9.76
N LEU A 200 19.37 13.72 10.41
CA LEU A 200 19.86 12.48 9.80
C LEU A 200 18.72 11.50 9.54
N HIS A 201 17.75 11.43 10.45
CA HIS A 201 16.55 10.59 10.27
C HIS A 201 15.66 11.08 9.12
N GLY A 202 15.39 12.38 9.02
CA GLY A 202 14.63 12.93 7.89
C GLY A 202 15.33 12.71 6.54
N LEU A 203 16.67 12.83 6.50
CA LEU A 203 17.45 12.50 5.30
C LEU A 203 17.38 11.01 4.97
N ALA A 204 17.49 10.13 5.98
CA ALA A 204 17.37 8.69 5.79
C ALA A 204 15.99 8.30 5.25
N ALA A 205 14.91 8.87 5.80
CA ALA A 205 13.54 8.66 5.32
C ALA A 205 13.39 9.09 3.84
N PHE A 206 13.96 10.24 3.47
CA PHE A 206 14.00 10.69 2.07
C PHE A 206 14.75 9.71 1.17
N LEU A 207 15.94 9.27 1.58
CA LEU A 207 16.76 8.34 0.80
C LEU A 207 16.06 6.98 0.63
N VAL A 208 15.40 6.47 1.67
CA VAL A 208 14.61 5.24 1.60
C VAL A 208 13.45 5.38 0.63
N GLY A 209 12.71 6.49 0.68
CA GLY A 209 11.65 6.79 -0.29
C GLY A 209 12.17 6.87 -1.73
N LEU A 210 13.33 7.52 -1.92
CA LEU A 210 13.98 7.65 -3.23
C LEU A 210 14.43 6.30 -3.78
N ILE A 211 15.03 5.45 -2.94
CA ILE A 211 15.41 4.07 -3.29
C ILE A 211 14.18 3.28 -3.73
N GLY A 212 13.04 3.42 -3.04
CA GLY A 212 11.78 2.79 -3.42
C GLY A 212 11.27 3.22 -4.78
N ALA A 213 11.24 4.54 -5.02
CA ALA A 213 10.80 5.12 -6.29
C ALA A 213 11.69 4.67 -7.47
N ILE A 214 13.01 4.75 -7.30
CA ILE A 214 13.97 4.29 -8.31
C ILE A 214 13.86 2.77 -8.50
N GLY A 215 13.70 2.00 -7.40
CA GLY A 215 13.51 0.56 -7.44
C GLY A 215 12.30 0.15 -8.28
N LEU A 216 11.15 0.82 -8.10
CA LEU A 216 9.95 0.60 -8.92
C LEU A 216 10.18 0.94 -10.40
N ILE A 217 10.91 2.03 -10.70
CA ILE A 217 11.25 2.41 -12.07
C ILE A 217 12.14 1.36 -12.72
N VAL A 218 13.24 0.98 -12.06
CA VAL A 218 14.19 -0.02 -12.54
C VAL A 218 13.52 -1.37 -12.71
N TRP A 219 12.68 -1.78 -11.76
CA TRP A 219 11.91 -3.02 -11.86
C TRP A 219 10.91 -2.99 -13.02
N GLY A 220 10.19 -1.89 -13.21
CA GLY A 220 9.29 -1.70 -14.34
C GLY A 220 9.99 -1.70 -15.69
N MET A 221 11.21 -1.16 -15.78
CA MET A 221 12.04 -1.23 -16.97
C MET A 221 12.52 -2.66 -17.27
N ARG A 222 12.97 -3.41 -16.25
CA ARG A 222 13.47 -4.78 -16.42
C ARG A 222 12.39 -5.76 -16.89
N GLU A 223 11.15 -5.58 -16.45
CA GLU A 223 10.02 -6.44 -16.85
C GLU A 223 9.13 -5.80 -17.93
N HIS A 224 9.58 -4.70 -18.55
CA HIS A 224 8.84 -4.00 -19.60
C HIS A 224 7.38 -3.64 -19.24
N ILE A 225 7.08 -3.38 -17.96
CA ILE A 225 5.73 -3.05 -17.46
C ILE A 225 5.62 -1.55 -17.18
N LYS A 226 4.88 -0.86 -18.06
CA LYS A 226 4.68 0.61 -18.01
C LYS A 226 4.04 1.10 -16.71
N SER A 227 3.11 0.34 -16.13
CA SER A 227 2.43 0.76 -14.89
C SER A 227 3.40 0.94 -13.73
N ARG A 228 4.41 0.09 -13.60
CA ARG A 228 5.42 0.15 -12.53
C ARG A 228 6.34 1.36 -12.65
N VAL A 229 6.75 1.68 -13.88
CA VAL A 229 7.52 2.91 -14.17
C VAL A 229 6.70 4.14 -13.79
N ASN A 230 5.44 4.22 -14.22
CA ASN A 230 4.58 5.36 -13.89
C ASN A 230 4.36 5.51 -12.37
N MET A 231 4.15 4.40 -11.67
CA MET A 231 3.99 4.41 -10.21
C MET A 231 5.27 4.84 -9.49
N GLY A 232 6.44 4.37 -9.94
CA GLY A 232 7.73 4.82 -9.39
C GLY A 232 7.97 6.31 -9.63
N MET A 233 7.59 6.85 -10.80
CA MET A 233 7.62 8.30 -11.05
C MET A 233 6.66 9.07 -10.13
N ALA A 234 5.45 8.55 -9.90
CA ALA A 234 4.49 9.18 -8.99
C ALA A 234 5.02 9.19 -7.54
N LEU A 235 5.57 8.06 -7.08
CA LEU A 235 6.20 7.96 -5.76
C LEU A 235 7.40 8.92 -5.65
N LEU A 236 8.21 9.06 -6.69
CA LEU A 236 9.33 10.02 -6.72
C LEU A 236 8.84 11.46 -6.48
N VAL A 237 7.79 11.88 -7.18
CA VAL A 237 7.19 13.21 -7.00
C VAL A 237 6.69 13.39 -5.57
N VAL A 238 6.01 12.39 -5.00
CA VAL A 238 5.52 12.41 -3.62
C VAL A 238 6.68 12.54 -2.64
N VAL A 239 7.74 11.74 -2.77
CA VAL A 239 8.93 11.77 -1.90
C VAL A 239 9.62 13.13 -1.93
N ILE A 240 9.82 13.70 -3.12
CA ILE A 240 10.42 15.04 -3.29
C ILE A 240 9.52 16.09 -2.63
N THR A 241 8.20 15.99 -2.80
CA THR A 241 7.24 16.92 -2.21
C THR A 241 7.28 16.87 -0.68
N ILE A 242 7.28 15.67 -0.08
CA ILE A 242 7.37 15.49 1.38
C ILE A 242 8.67 16.07 1.92
N PHE A 243 9.81 15.76 1.30
CA PHE A 243 11.11 16.28 1.73
C PHE A 243 11.18 17.80 1.66
N TYR A 244 10.61 18.38 0.61
CA TYR A 244 10.50 19.82 0.47
C TYR A 244 9.70 20.45 1.63
N PHE A 245 8.51 19.92 1.91
CA PHE A 245 7.65 20.45 2.99
C PHE A 245 8.21 20.23 4.39
N SER A 246 8.89 19.10 4.63
CA SER A 246 9.41 18.77 5.97
C SER A 246 10.78 19.37 6.25
N GLY A 247 11.66 19.50 5.25
CA GLY A 247 13.04 19.95 5.45
C GLY A 247 13.33 21.39 5.03
N PHE A 248 12.63 21.88 4.00
CA PHE A 248 12.97 23.14 3.32
C PHE A 248 12.00 24.28 3.68
N MET A 249 10.68 24.02 3.75
CA MET A 249 9.68 25.00 4.21
C MET A 249 9.93 25.49 5.64
N ASP A 250 10.40 24.61 6.53
CA ASP A 250 10.72 24.99 7.92
C ASP A 250 11.91 25.97 7.99
N LYS A 251 12.74 26.03 6.94
CA LYS A 251 13.95 26.86 6.87
C LYS A 251 13.77 28.14 6.04
N LEU A 252 12.78 28.20 5.15
CA LEU A 252 12.52 29.34 4.29
C LEU A 252 11.11 29.86 4.54
N GLY A 253 11.01 31.16 4.86
CA GLY A 253 9.73 31.81 5.16
C GLY A 253 8.61 31.41 4.20
N ARG A 254 7.41 31.16 4.75
CA ARG A 254 6.27 30.47 4.11
C ARG A 254 5.91 30.95 2.69
N SER A 255 6.19 32.20 2.35
CA SER A 255 5.88 32.82 1.05
C SER A 255 6.93 32.56 -0.04
N ALA A 256 8.22 32.56 0.29
CA ALA A 256 9.30 32.26 -0.67
C ALA A 256 9.27 30.80 -1.11
N SER A 257 8.87 29.92 -0.19
CA SER A 257 8.80 28.49 -0.41
C SER A 257 7.56 28.07 -1.21
N LEU A 258 6.44 28.81 -1.17
CA LEU A 258 5.33 28.57 -2.11
C LEU A 258 5.67 28.96 -3.56
N MET A 259 6.46 30.02 -3.78
CA MET A 259 6.90 30.42 -5.13
C MET A 259 7.90 29.41 -5.71
N LEU A 260 8.90 28.98 -4.93
CA LEU A 260 9.86 27.98 -5.38
C LEU A 260 9.19 26.63 -5.66
N PHE A 261 8.13 26.30 -4.92
CA PHE A 261 7.31 25.10 -5.14
C PHE A 261 6.64 25.09 -6.52
N GLY A 262 6.02 26.21 -6.91
CA GLY A 262 5.42 26.33 -8.25
C GLY A 262 6.44 26.11 -9.37
N VAL A 263 7.64 26.66 -9.21
CA VAL A 263 8.75 26.47 -10.17
C VAL A 263 9.24 25.02 -10.18
N LEU A 264 9.39 24.39 -9.01
CA LEU A 264 9.84 23.01 -8.91
C LEU A 264 8.84 22.02 -9.50
N PHE A 265 7.53 22.24 -9.35
CA PHE A 265 6.51 21.42 -9.99
C PHE A 265 6.47 21.57 -11.50
N LEU A 266 6.64 22.81 -12.01
CA LEU A 266 6.70 23.07 -13.44
C LEU A 266 7.94 22.42 -14.07
N ILE A 267 9.11 22.63 -13.48
CA ILE A 267 10.38 22.08 -13.99
C ILE A 267 10.43 20.57 -13.79
N GLY A 268 10.14 20.09 -12.58
CA GLY A 268 10.14 18.67 -12.24
C GLY A 268 9.12 17.87 -13.04
N GLY A 269 7.89 18.39 -13.18
CA GLY A 269 6.85 17.79 -14.01
C GLY A 269 7.25 17.70 -15.48
N TYR A 270 7.86 18.76 -16.02
CA TYR A 270 8.37 18.77 -17.39
C TYR A 270 9.47 17.71 -17.61
N TYR A 271 10.48 17.68 -16.75
CA TYR A 271 11.57 16.69 -16.86
C TYR A 271 11.08 15.26 -16.64
N ALA A 272 10.16 15.04 -15.69
CA ALA A 272 9.53 13.75 -15.47
C ALA A 272 8.78 13.27 -16.73
N GLU A 273 8.02 14.15 -17.38
CA GLU A 273 7.27 13.80 -18.59
C GLU A 273 8.19 13.55 -19.79
N VAL A 274 9.25 14.34 -19.97
CA VAL A 274 10.26 14.11 -21.02
C VAL A 274 10.96 12.77 -20.81
N THR A 275 11.33 12.45 -19.57
CA THR A 275 12.00 11.20 -19.22
C THR A 275 11.07 10.00 -19.42
N ARG A 276 9.80 10.11 -18.99
CA ARG A 276 8.75 9.11 -19.23
C ARG A 276 8.59 8.85 -20.73
N LYS A 277 8.47 9.90 -21.56
CA LYS A 277 8.33 9.76 -23.01
C LYS A 277 9.52 9.02 -23.63
N ARG A 278 10.75 9.36 -23.22
CA ARG A 278 11.96 8.65 -23.68
C ARG A 278 11.99 7.19 -23.25
N LEU A 279 11.62 6.90 -22.00
CA LEU A 279 11.56 5.53 -21.46
C LEU A 279 10.52 4.69 -22.22
N ILE A 280 9.31 5.20 -22.39
CA ILE A 280 8.24 4.50 -23.14
C ILE A 280 8.64 4.30 -24.61
N ALA A 281 9.32 5.27 -25.23
CA ALA A 281 9.78 5.15 -26.60
C ALA A 281 10.85 4.06 -26.78
N ARG A 282 11.79 3.91 -25.82
CA ARG A 282 12.77 2.79 -25.83
C ARG A 282 12.08 1.44 -25.67
N LEU A 283 11.16 1.36 -24.72
CA LEU A 283 10.36 0.16 -24.44
C LEU A 283 9.54 -0.30 -25.65
N ASN A 284 9.03 0.64 -26.46
CA ASN A 284 8.31 0.32 -27.69
C ASN A 284 9.25 -0.08 -28.85
N ARG A 285 10.50 0.39 -28.89
CA ARG A 285 11.47 0.03 -29.95
C ARG A 285 12.05 -1.37 -29.76
N GLU A 286 12.19 -1.84 -28.52
CA GLU A 286 12.68 -3.19 -28.22
C GLU A 286 11.63 -4.29 -28.44
N VAL A 287 10.34 -3.93 -28.57
CA VAL A 287 9.23 -4.87 -28.79
C VAL A 287 8.91 -5.07 -30.29
N THR A 288 9.50 -4.27 -31.18
CA THR A 288 9.42 -4.47 -32.63
C THR A 288 10.76 -5.03 -33.14
N PRO A 289 10.79 -6.23 -33.75
CA PRO A 289 11.99 -6.74 -34.42
C PRO A 289 12.40 -5.85 -35.60
#